data_AF-A0ABC8T8J8-F1
#
_entry.id   AF-A0ABC8T8J8-F1
#
_cell.length_a   1.000
_cell.length_b   1.000
_cell.length_c   1.000
_cell.angle_alpha   90.00
_cell.angle_beta   90.00
_cell.angle_gamma   90.00
#
_symmetry.space_group_name_H-M   'P 1'
#
loop_
_entity.id
_entity.type
_entity.pdbx_description
1 polymer ?
#
loop_
_entity_poly.entity_id
_entity_poly.type
_entity_poly.pdbx_seq_one_letter_code
_entity_poly.pdbx_strand_id
1 'polypeptide(L)'
;MLEGYIDFFMDPSLAECFVKLKEELDKLLQKKLQDPTLDIHKEGKYLMLSVQELVSGDQCEGRFVFGRESKKRDGCSNSDRFIRDGTNPKSLLQTLLMRAGHSPPKYKTKHLKTNEFRALVEFKGMQFVGKPKKNKQLAERDAAIEALAWLTHTSDKRREEDDESPPDVTDNMLKLLGKHRRSKRHSG
;
A
#
# COMPACT_ATOMS: atom_id res chain seq x y z
N MET A 1 -38.24 -11.25 -17.57
CA MET A 1 -36.81 -10.96 -17.36
C MET A 1 -36.53 -9.70 -18.16
N LEU A 2 -36.12 -8.60 -17.50
CA LEU A 2 -35.84 -7.36 -18.21
C LEU A 2 -34.60 -7.59 -19.09
N GLU A 3 -34.75 -7.36 -20.40
CA GLU A 3 -33.70 -7.38 -21.43
C GLU A 3 -32.70 -6.23 -21.21
N GLY A 4 -32.03 -6.24 -20.06
CA GLY A 4 -30.96 -5.30 -19.77
C GLY A 4 -29.71 -5.73 -20.52
N TYR A 5 -29.35 -5.00 -21.58
CA TYR A 5 -28.04 -5.13 -22.19
C TYR A 5 -27.00 -4.53 -21.26
N ILE A 6 -25.89 -5.26 -21.05
CA ILE A 6 -24.71 -4.72 -20.39
C ILE A 6 -23.96 -3.92 -21.46
N ASP A 7 -24.12 -2.59 -21.45
CA ASP A 7 -23.31 -1.71 -22.29
C ASP A 7 -21.88 -1.68 -21.75
N PHE A 8 -21.00 -2.39 -22.44
CA PHE A 8 -19.56 -2.28 -22.21
C PHE A 8 -19.05 -1.05 -22.95
N PHE A 9 -18.68 -0.01 -22.19
CA PHE A 9 -17.98 1.17 -22.71
C PHE A 9 -16.51 0.85 -22.97
N MET A 10 -16.25 -0.14 -23.83
CA MET A 10 -14.92 -0.61 -24.16
C MET A 10 -14.77 -0.67 -25.68
N ASP A 11 -13.63 -0.20 -26.18
CA ASP A 11 -13.33 -0.32 -27.61
C ASP A 11 -13.36 -1.81 -28.03
N PRO A 12 -14.02 -2.18 -29.14
CA PRO A 12 -14.12 -3.58 -29.57
C PRO A 12 -12.76 -4.24 -29.79
N SER A 13 -11.76 -3.52 -30.31
CA SER A 13 -10.42 -4.06 -30.52
C SER A 13 -9.72 -4.34 -29.19
N LEU A 14 -9.96 -3.47 -28.20
CA LEU A 14 -9.47 -3.69 -26.85
C LEU A 14 -10.15 -4.93 -26.23
N ALA A 15 -11.48 -5.06 -26.35
CA ALA A 15 -12.19 -6.24 -25.85
C ALA A 15 -11.65 -7.54 -26.47
N GLU A 16 -11.39 -7.54 -27.78
CA GLU A 16 -10.79 -8.67 -28.48
C GLU A 16 -9.38 -9.00 -27.96
N CYS A 17 -8.55 -7.98 -27.69
CA CYS A 17 -7.23 -8.16 -27.08
C CYS A 17 -7.31 -8.84 -25.71
N PHE A 18 -8.25 -8.45 -24.85
CA PHE A 18 -8.44 -9.07 -23.54
C PHE A 18 -8.88 -10.53 -23.65
N VAL A 19 -9.79 -10.83 -24.58
CA VAL A 19 -10.23 -12.21 -24.86
C VAL A 19 -9.06 -13.06 -25.32
N LYS A 20 -8.25 -12.58 -26.26
CA LYS A 20 -7.05 -13.29 -26.75
C LYS A 20 -6.03 -13.51 -25.63
N LEU A 21 -5.78 -12.49 -24.80
CA LEU A 21 -4.86 -12.60 -23.68
C LEU A 21 -5.30 -13.68 -22.69
N LYS A 22 -6.60 -13.73 -22.38
CA LYS A 22 -7.19 -14.76 -21.53
C LYS A 22 -7.02 -16.15 -22.15
N GLU A 23 -7.34 -16.32 -23.43
CA GLU A 23 -7.23 -17.61 -24.13
C GLU A 23 -5.80 -18.15 -24.12
N GLU A 24 -4.81 -17.29 -24.38
CA GLU A 24 -3.40 -17.70 -24.33
C GLU A 24 -2.95 -18.04 -22.90
N LEU A 25 -3.42 -17.29 -21.89
CA LEU A 25 -3.12 -17.60 -20.50
C LEU A 25 -3.71 -18.95 -20.09
N ASP A 26 -4.96 -19.23 -20.47
CA ASP A 26 -5.63 -20.51 -20.20
C ASP A 26 -4.86 -21.67 -20.82
N LYS A 27 -4.36 -21.53 -22.07
CA LYS A 27 -3.52 -22.54 -22.73
C LYS A 27 -2.20 -22.78 -21.96
N LEU A 28 -1.53 -21.72 -21.53
CA LEU A 28 -0.28 -21.83 -20.77
C LEU A 28 -0.51 -22.53 -19.41
N LEU A 29 -1.59 -22.19 -18.71
CA LEU A 29 -1.97 -22.83 -17.46
C LEU A 29 -2.31 -24.31 -17.66
N GLN A 30 -3.04 -24.66 -18.72
CA GLN A 30 -3.32 -26.06 -19.06
C GLN A 30 -2.03 -26.86 -19.29
N LYS A 31 -1.05 -26.31 -20.02
CA LYS A 31 0.26 -26.96 -20.18
C LYS A 31 0.98 -27.16 -18.85
N LYS A 32 0.98 -26.15 -17.97
CA LYS A 32 1.56 -26.24 -16.62
C LYS A 32 0.88 -27.29 -15.74
N LEU A 33 -0.44 -27.46 -15.89
CA LEU A 33 -1.18 -28.50 -15.17
C LEU A 33 -0.85 -29.91 -15.68
N GLN A 34 -0.57 -30.05 -16.98
CA GLN A 34 -0.11 -31.32 -17.58
C GLN A 34 1.34 -31.64 -17.23
N ASP A 35 2.21 -30.62 -17.23
CA ASP A 35 3.61 -30.74 -16.82
C ASP A 35 3.91 -29.77 -15.66
N PRO A 36 3.88 -30.25 -14.41
CA PRO A 36 4.20 -29.44 -13.24
C PRO A 36 5.63 -28.88 -13.22
N THR A 37 6.56 -29.39 -14.04
CA THR A 37 7.95 -28.90 -14.09
C THR A 37 8.14 -27.70 -15.01
N LEU A 38 7.17 -27.45 -15.90
CA LEU A 38 7.17 -26.34 -16.86
C LEU A 38 7.26 -24.98 -16.16
N ASP A 39 8.18 -24.11 -16.56
CA ASP A 39 8.31 -22.78 -15.98
C ASP A 39 7.49 -21.76 -16.80
N ILE A 40 6.33 -21.37 -16.27
CA ILE A 40 5.40 -20.44 -16.92
C ILE A 40 6.01 -19.05 -17.15
N HIS A 41 6.98 -18.64 -16.33
CA HIS A 41 7.63 -17.34 -16.50
C HIS A 41 8.69 -17.36 -17.59
N LYS A 42 9.23 -18.53 -17.94
CA LYS A 42 10.15 -18.70 -19.07
C LYS A 42 9.40 -18.93 -20.38
N GLU A 43 8.50 -19.90 -20.42
CA GLU A 43 7.75 -20.23 -21.66
C GLU A 43 6.76 -19.12 -22.03
N GLY A 44 6.08 -18.56 -21.02
CA GLY A 44 5.08 -17.51 -21.18
C GLY A 44 5.58 -16.10 -20.89
N LYS A 45 6.89 -15.82 -20.98
CA LYS A 45 7.49 -14.57 -20.48
C LYS A 45 6.69 -13.30 -20.80
N TYR A 46 6.42 -13.05 -22.07
CA TYR A 46 5.69 -11.84 -22.49
C TYR A 46 4.20 -11.87 -22.14
N LEU A 47 3.59 -13.05 -22.15
CA LEU A 47 2.20 -13.23 -21.76
C LEU A 47 2.01 -12.93 -20.27
N MET A 48 2.88 -13.47 -19.43
CA MET A 48 2.87 -13.24 -17.98
C MET A 48 3.13 -11.77 -17.66
N LEU A 49 4.05 -11.09 -18.36
CA LEU A 49 4.28 -9.65 -18.21
C LEU A 49 3.03 -8.84 -18.59
N SER A 50 2.40 -9.16 -19.72
CA SER A 50 1.16 -8.48 -20.15
C SER A 50 0.01 -8.68 -19.16
N VAL A 51 -0.15 -9.89 -18.61
CA VAL A 51 -1.15 -10.19 -17.57
C VAL A 51 -0.83 -9.44 -16.27
N GLN A 52 0.44 -9.39 -15.87
CA GLN A 52 0.87 -8.65 -14.69
C GLN A 52 0.58 -7.15 -14.83
N GLU A 53 0.93 -6.54 -15.97
CA GLU A 53 0.63 -5.14 -16.26
C GLU A 53 -0.88 -4.89 -16.16
N LEU A 54 -1.68 -5.78 -16.75
CA LEU A 54 -3.13 -5.66 -16.74
C LEU A 54 -3.73 -5.70 -15.32
N VAL A 55 -3.29 -6.64 -14.49
CA VAL A 55 -3.77 -6.78 -13.11
C VAL A 55 -3.26 -5.65 -12.22
N SER A 56 -2.02 -5.20 -12.40
CA SER A 56 -1.43 -4.10 -11.62
C SER A 56 -2.13 -2.74 -11.85
N GLY A 57 -2.75 -2.58 -13.03
CA GLY A 57 -3.59 -1.44 -13.37
C GLY A 57 -5.00 -1.51 -12.77
N ASP A 58 -5.45 -2.67 -12.27
CA ASP A 58 -6.80 -2.85 -11.74
C ASP A 58 -6.93 -2.25 -10.33
N GLN A 59 -7.68 -1.15 -10.24
CA GLN A 59 -7.98 -0.46 -8.97
C GLN A 59 -9.26 -1.00 -8.31
N CYS A 60 -9.91 -1.98 -8.92
CA CYS A 60 -11.19 -2.50 -8.49
C CYS A 60 -11.08 -3.87 -7.80
N GLU A 61 -9.88 -4.44 -7.69
CA GLU A 61 -9.66 -5.75 -7.04
C GLU A 61 -10.55 -6.84 -7.65
N GLY A 62 -10.80 -6.79 -8.97
CA GLY A 62 -11.70 -7.70 -9.67
C GLY A 62 -13.20 -7.43 -9.46
N ARG A 63 -13.59 -6.31 -8.85
CA ARG A 63 -15.00 -5.91 -8.71
C ARG A 63 -15.49 -5.14 -9.93
N PHE A 64 -16.65 -5.53 -10.46
CA PHE A 64 -17.35 -4.76 -11.48
C PHE A 64 -17.99 -3.52 -10.84
N VAL A 65 -17.41 -2.33 -11.07
CA VAL A 65 -17.95 -1.07 -10.55
C VAL A 65 -18.42 -0.19 -11.72
N PHE A 66 -19.74 -0.01 -11.84
CA PHE A 66 -20.33 0.90 -12.83
C PHE A 66 -20.13 2.37 -12.40
N GLY A 67 -19.84 3.26 -13.36
CA GLY A 67 -19.85 4.71 -13.15
C GLY A 67 -18.63 5.32 -12.44
N ARG A 68 -17.44 4.71 -12.51
CA ARG A 68 -16.21 5.36 -12.02
C ARG A 68 -15.60 6.28 -13.06
N GLU A 69 -15.34 7.54 -12.67
CA GLU A 69 -14.36 8.39 -13.32
C GLU A 69 -12.96 7.85 -13.01
N SER A 70 -12.21 7.45 -14.04
CA SER A 70 -10.83 7.00 -13.89
C SER A 70 -9.94 8.18 -13.51
N LYS A 71 -9.83 8.48 -12.21
CA LYS A 71 -8.82 9.42 -11.73
C LYS A 71 -7.45 8.89 -12.15
N LYS A 72 -6.82 9.56 -13.12
CA LYS A 72 -5.39 9.40 -13.39
C LYS A 72 -4.66 9.59 -12.06
N ARG A 73 -3.63 8.77 -11.82
CA ARG A 73 -2.74 8.93 -10.66
C ARG A 73 -2.03 10.28 -10.79
N ASP A 74 -2.65 11.35 -10.32
CA ASP A 74 -1.90 12.50 -9.84
C ASP A 74 -1.19 12.03 -8.58
N GLY A 75 0.15 12.09 -8.60
CA GLY A 75 1.06 11.51 -7.60
C GLY A 75 0.48 11.53 -6.19
N CYS A 76 -0.05 10.39 -5.76
CA CYS A 76 -0.71 10.30 -4.47
C CYS A 76 0.39 10.24 -3.41
N SER A 77 0.61 11.37 -2.75
CA SER A 77 1.42 11.49 -1.54
C SER A 77 1.08 10.34 -0.59
N ASN A 78 2.09 9.56 -0.18
CA ASN A 78 1.98 8.39 0.70
C ASN A 78 1.16 8.62 1.99
N SER A 79 0.91 9.89 2.35
CA SER A 79 -0.03 10.31 3.38
C SER A 79 -1.45 9.76 3.22
N ASP A 80 -1.92 9.48 2.00
CA ASP A 80 -3.32 9.07 1.75
C ASP A 80 -3.57 7.58 2.04
N ARG A 81 -2.51 6.76 2.06
CA ARG A 81 -2.60 5.33 2.41
C ARG A 81 -3.13 5.13 3.84
N PHE A 82 -2.79 6.04 4.75
CA PHE A 82 -3.22 6.00 6.16
C PHE A 82 -4.63 6.59 6.40
N ILE A 83 -5.26 7.15 5.35
CA ILE A 83 -6.58 7.79 5.42
C ILE A 83 -7.63 6.90 4.73
N ARG A 84 -7.25 6.16 3.67
CA ARG A 84 -8.17 5.31 2.88
C ARG A 84 -8.85 4.19 3.66
N ASP A 85 -8.20 3.65 4.70
CA ASP A 85 -8.72 2.50 5.45
C ASP A 85 -9.70 2.88 6.59
N GLY A 86 -10.25 4.10 6.56
CA GLY A 86 -11.18 4.62 7.59
C GLY A 86 -10.57 4.78 9.00
N THR A 87 -9.30 4.39 9.17
CA THR A 87 -8.62 4.37 10.47
C THR A 87 -8.06 5.74 10.81
N ASN A 88 -8.24 6.17 12.06
CA ASN A 88 -7.68 7.43 12.54
C ASN A 88 -6.15 7.27 12.71
N PRO A 89 -5.30 8.12 12.08
CA PRO A 89 -3.84 7.98 12.16
C PRO A 89 -3.32 8.08 13.60
N LYS A 90 -4.03 8.78 14.50
CA LYS A 90 -3.67 8.80 15.93
C LYS A 90 -3.83 7.44 16.59
N SER A 91 -4.94 6.73 16.32
CA SER A 91 -5.19 5.41 16.89
C SER A 91 -4.30 4.35 16.23
N LEU A 92 -4.04 4.47 14.92
CA LEU A 92 -3.10 3.59 14.22
C LEU A 92 -1.70 3.70 14.81
N LEU A 93 -1.16 4.92 14.95
CA LEU A 93 0.16 5.15 15.53
C LEU A 93 0.26 4.59 16.96
N GLN A 94 -0.78 4.82 17.78
CA GLN A 94 -0.85 4.29 19.13
C GLN A 94 -0.83 2.75 19.14
N THR A 95 -1.67 2.11 18.32
CA THR A 95 -1.73 0.65 18.20
C THR A 95 -0.40 0.06 17.76
N LEU A 96 0.26 0.66 16.76
CA LEU A 96 1.57 0.21 16.29
C LEU A 96 2.63 0.28 17.39
N LEU A 97 2.68 1.39 18.14
CA LEU A 97 3.63 1.56 19.25
C LEU A 97 3.37 0.57 20.39
N MET A 98 2.11 0.40 20.80
CA MET A 98 1.74 -0.53 21.86
C MET A 98 2.00 -1.99 21.46
N ARG A 99 1.72 -2.36 20.20
CA ARG A 99 2.01 -3.70 19.68
C ARG A 99 3.51 -4.00 19.62
N ALA A 100 4.31 -2.97 19.42
CA ALA A 100 5.77 -3.03 19.48
C ALA A 100 6.32 -2.96 20.92
N GLY A 101 5.46 -2.94 21.94
CA GLY A 101 5.86 -2.89 23.35
C GLY A 101 6.34 -1.52 23.83
N HIS A 102 6.12 -0.45 23.05
CA HIS A 102 6.51 0.92 23.41
C HIS A 102 5.38 1.64 24.16
N SER A 103 5.78 2.66 24.91
CA SER A 103 4.85 3.60 25.54
C SER A 103 4.00 4.34 24.49
N PRO A 104 2.76 4.70 24.81
CA PRO A 104 1.89 5.45 23.89
C PRO A 104 2.50 6.81 23.50
N PRO A 105 2.20 7.31 22.30
CA PRO A 105 2.74 8.58 21.80
C PRO A 105 2.17 9.78 22.56
N LYS A 106 3.03 10.74 22.90
CA LYS A 106 2.65 11.99 23.58
C LYS A 106 2.48 13.13 22.57
N TYR A 107 1.35 13.82 22.61
CA TYR A 107 1.06 14.95 21.73
C TYR A 107 1.21 16.28 22.49
N LYS A 108 1.92 17.24 21.87
CA LYS A 108 2.06 18.62 22.35
C LYS A 108 1.64 19.56 21.23
N THR A 109 0.64 20.40 21.48
CA THR A 109 0.13 21.35 20.48
C THR A 109 0.46 22.77 20.92
N LYS A 110 1.05 23.55 20.02
CA LYS A 110 1.31 24.98 20.19
C LYS A 110 0.41 25.79 19.28
N HIS A 111 -0.14 26.88 19.81
CA HIS A 111 -0.84 27.88 19.02
C HIS A 111 0.17 28.89 18.47
N LEU A 112 0.08 29.16 17.17
CA LEU A 112 0.94 30.09 16.44
C LEU A 112 0.29 31.47 16.36
N LYS A 113 1.11 32.51 16.16
CA LYS A 113 0.64 33.89 15.98
C LYS A 113 -0.23 34.07 14.73
N THR A 114 -0.20 33.11 13.81
CA THR A 114 -0.99 33.06 12.56
C THR A 114 -2.41 32.50 12.75
N ASN A 115 -2.89 32.35 13.99
CA ASN A 115 -4.15 31.65 14.33
C ASN A 115 -4.19 30.17 13.91
N GLU A 116 -3.02 29.55 13.77
CA GLU A 116 -2.87 28.14 13.42
C GLU A 116 -2.36 27.33 14.62
N PHE A 117 -2.61 26.03 14.61
CA PHE A 117 -2.08 25.07 15.57
C PHE A 117 -1.01 24.23 14.90
N ARG A 118 0.11 24.04 15.61
CA ARG A 118 1.16 23.12 15.23
C ARG A 118 1.32 22.08 16.31
N ALA A 119 1.20 20.80 15.95
CA ALA A 119 1.37 19.71 16.90
C ALA A 119 2.69 18.99 16.69
N LEU A 120 3.20 18.47 17.79
CA LEU A 120 4.39 17.63 17.89
C LEU A 120 3.98 16.33 18.56
N VAL A 121 4.40 15.21 17.98
CA VAL A 121 4.23 13.87 18.56
C VAL A 121 5.57 13.30 18.99
N GLU A 122 5.64 12.80 20.22
CA GLU A 122 6.86 12.30 20.85
C GLU A 122 6.68 10.84 21.29
N PHE A 123 7.57 9.96 20.84
CA PHE A 123 7.63 8.56 21.28
C PHE A 123 9.06 8.04 21.14
N LYS A 124 9.52 7.19 22.09
CA LYS A 124 10.88 6.59 22.08
C LYS A 124 12.01 7.63 21.90
N GLY A 125 11.85 8.83 22.44
CA GLY A 125 12.81 9.94 22.30
C GLY A 125 12.83 10.61 20.91
N MET A 126 11.99 10.17 19.99
CA MET A 126 11.79 10.79 18.68
C MET A 126 10.69 11.83 18.76
N GLN A 127 10.83 12.92 17.98
CA GLN A 127 9.86 14.00 17.92
C GLN A 127 9.54 14.32 16.46
N PHE A 128 8.26 14.26 16.09
CA PHE A 128 7.78 14.57 14.75
C PHE A 128 6.85 15.78 14.81
N VAL A 129 7.06 16.73 13.90
CA VAL A 129 6.33 18.00 13.89
C VAL A 129 5.45 18.06 12.66
N GLY A 130 4.13 18.16 12.89
CA GLY A 130 3.16 18.34 11.82
C GLY A 130 3.20 19.74 11.20
N LYS A 131 2.58 19.88 10.04
CA LYS A 131 2.31 21.16 9.39
C LYS A 131 1.31 21.97 10.22
N PRO A 132 1.38 23.31 10.18
CA PRO A 132 0.38 24.15 10.83
C PRO A 132 -1.01 23.90 10.22
N LYS A 133 -2.03 23.80 11.07
CA LYS A 133 -3.44 23.59 10.68
C LYS A 133 -4.36 24.50 11.47
N LYS A 134 -5.54 24.78 10.93
CA LYS A 134 -6.55 25.65 11.56
C LYS A 134 -7.14 25.10 12.87
N ASN A 135 -7.16 23.77 13.05
CA ASN A 135 -7.73 23.12 14.23
C ASN A 135 -6.67 22.32 14.99
N LYS A 136 -6.75 22.34 16.34
CA LYS A 136 -5.89 21.53 17.23
C LYS A 136 -5.89 20.04 16.84
N GLN A 137 -7.07 19.46 16.62
CA GLN A 137 -7.19 18.04 16.26
C GLN A 137 -6.58 17.73 14.89
N LEU A 138 -6.72 18.63 13.92
CA LEU A 138 -6.12 18.46 12.59
C LEU A 138 -4.60 18.56 12.64
N ALA A 139 -4.06 19.45 13.48
CA ALA A 139 -2.61 19.55 13.68
C ALA A 139 -2.04 18.27 14.30
N GLU A 140 -2.71 17.70 15.32
CA GLU A 140 -2.33 16.43 15.93
C GLU A 140 -2.42 15.26 14.95
N ARG A 141 -3.45 15.27 14.09
CA ARG A 141 -3.61 14.28 13.01
C ARG A 141 -2.44 14.35 12.03
N ASP A 142 -2.06 15.56 11.61
CA ASP A 142 -0.96 15.79 10.66
C ASP A 142 0.39 15.37 11.26
N ALA A 143 0.65 15.67 12.53
CA ALA A 143 1.83 15.19 13.24
C ALA A 143 1.89 13.65 13.34
N ALA A 144 0.75 12.98 13.53
CA ALA A 144 0.67 11.52 13.52
C ALA A 144 0.95 10.95 12.11
N ILE A 145 0.52 11.63 11.05
CA ILE A 145 0.81 11.23 9.66
C ILE A 145 2.30 11.33 9.38
N GLU A 146 2.98 12.40 9.80
CA GLU A 146 4.44 12.54 9.64
C GLU A 146 5.20 11.43 10.39
N ALA A 147 4.76 11.11 11.61
CA ALA A 147 5.32 9.99 12.38
C ALA A 147 5.09 8.63 11.70
N LEU A 148 3.86 8.37 11.22
CA LEU A 148 3.53 7.14 10.50
C LEU A 148 4.32 7.05 9.21
N ALA A 149 4.40 8.14 8.44
CA ALA A 149 5.20 8.22 7.23
C ALA A 149 6.66 7.87 7.56
N TRP A 150 7.26 8.42 8.62
CA TRP A 150 8.63 8.05 9.01
C TRP A 150 8.77 6.57 9.40
N LEU A 151 7.78 6.03 10.12
CA LEU A 151 7.72 4.61 10.43
C LEU A 151 7.63 3.77 9.16
N THR A 152 6.89 4.20 8.15
CA THR A 152 6.66 3.43 6.91
C THR A 152 7.48 3.88 5.72
N HIS A 153 8.37 4.86 5.90
CA HIS A 153 9.34 5.26 4.89
C HIS A 153 10.34 4.11 4.77
N THR A 154 10.18 3.33 3.71
CA THR A 154 11.21 2.41 3.23
C THR A 154 12.51 3.20 3.15
N SER A 155 13.59 2.64 3.67
CA SER A 155 14.90 3.27 3.62
C SER A 155 15.28 3.46 2.15
N ASP A 156 15.10 4.67 1.65
CA ASP A 156 15.41 5.11 0.29
C ASP A 156 16.94 5.22 0.08
N LYS A 157 17.64 4.10 0.28
CA LYS A 157 19.03 3.92 -0.13
C LYS A 157 19.17 2.61 -0.89
N ARG A 158 18.93 2.74 -2.20
CA ARG A 158 19.29 1.86 -3.32
C ARG A 158 18.37 0.65 -3.50
N ARG A 159 17.41 0.76 -4.41
CA ARG A 159 17.49 0.22 -5.77
C ARG A 159 16.21 0.62 -6.52
N GLU A 160 16.39 1.21 -7.70
CA GLU A 160 15.45 1.03 -8.80
C GLU A 160 15.44 -0.48 -9.08
N GLU A 161 14.41 -1.17 -8.62
CA GLU A 161 13.99 -2.49 -9.10
C GLU A 161 12.73 -2.90 -8.32
N ASP A 162 11.76 -3.36 -9.10
CA ASP A 162 10.48 -3.94 -8.72
C ASP A 162 10.55 -4.83 -7.47
N ASP A 163 9.68 -4.58 -6.49
CA ASP A 163 9.30 -5.63 -5.55
C ASP A 163 7.88 -5.40 -5.00
N GLU A 164 6.94 -6.13 -5.61
CA GLU A 164 5.60 -6.44 -5.11
C GLU A 164 5.74 -7.37 -3.89
N SER A 165 6.30 -6.85 -2.80
CA SER A 165 6.38 -7.56 -1.52
C SER A 165 5.25 -7.12 -0.57
N PRO A 166 4.74 -8.02 0.29
CA PRO A 166 3.81 -7.66 1.38
C PRO A 166 4.37 -6.47 2.16
N PRO A 167 3.54 -5.59 2.76
CA PRO A 167 3.98 -4.30 3.29
C PRO A 167 5.27 -4.47 4.07
N ASP A 168 6.39 -4.08 3.45
CA ASP A 168 7.70 -4.36 4.01
C ASP A 168 7.78 -3.56 5.29
N VAL A 169 7.79 -4.27 6.41
CA VAL A 169 7.88 -3.68 7.73
C VAL A 169 9.23 -2.99 7.74
N THR A 170 9.24 -1.68 7.55
CA THR A 170 10.49 -0.95 7.32
C THR A 170 11.51 -1.28 8.40
N ASP A 171 12.78 -1.09 8.09
CA ASP A 171 13.86 -1.27 9.05
C ASP A 171 13.63 -0.43 10.34
N ASN A 172 12.93 0.70 10.22
CA ASN A 172 12.49 1.53 11.36
C ASN A 172 11.34 0.87 12.16
N MET A 173 10.36 0.27 11.49
CA MET A 173 9.31 -0.53 12.14
C MET A 173 9.86 -1.82 12.77
N LEU A 174 10.81 -2.51 12.13
CA LEU A 174 11.49 -3.70 12.64
C LEU A 174 12.31 -3.39 13.91
N LYS A 175 13.03 -2.26 13.91
CA LYS A 175 13.74 -1.72 15.10
C LYS A 175 12.80 -1.35 16.24
N LEU A 176 11.52 -1.10 15.96
CA LEU A 176 10.50 -0.90 16.98
C LEU A 176 9.89 -2.23 17.43
N LEU A 177 9.56 -3.14 16.52
CA LEU A 177 8.88 -4.41 16.79
C LEU A 177 9.78 -5.49 17.41
N GLY A 178 11.09 -5.23 17.58
CA GLY A 178 11.94 -5.98 18.50
C GLY A 178 12.06 -7.49 18.24
N LYS A 179 12.10 -7.94 16.97
CA LYS A 179 12.32 -9.36 16.66
C LYS A 179 13.75 -9.63 16.21
N HIS A 180 14.62 -9.92 17.18
CA HIS A 180 15.61 -10.98 17.00
C HIS A 180 15.04 -12.24 17.65
N ARG A 181 14.14 -12.95 16.96
CA ARG A 181 13.97 -14.39 17.25
C ARG A 181 15.27 -15.04 16.79
N ARG A 182 16.27 -15.12 17.70
CA ARG A 182 17.43 -15.98 17.51
C ARG A 182 16.90 -17.38 17.25
N SER A 183 17.00 -17.83 16.00
CA SER A 183 16.93 -19.26 15.69
C SER A 183 18.08 -19.92 16.43
N LYS A 184 17.78 -20.52 17.60
CA LYS A 184 18.70 -21.42 18.27
C LYS A 184 18.73 -22.69 17.42
N ARG A 185 19.60 -22.72 16.40
CA ARG A 185 20.12 -23.98 15.87
C ARG A 185 21.12 -24.49 16.91
N HIS A 186 20.69 -25.39 17.79
CA HIS A 186 21.63 -26.33 18.40
C HIS A 186 21.77 -27.50 17.44
N SER A 187 22.88 -27.48 16.70
CA SER A 187 23.60 -28.65 16.25
C SER A 187 24.20 -29.35 17.47
N GLY A 188 23.92 -30.64 17.60
CA GLY A 188 24.40 -31.55 18.64
C GLY A 188 23.60 -32.83 18.55
#